data_AF-A0A376W5X1-F1
#
_entry.id   AF-A0A376W5X1-F1
#
_cell.length_a   1.000
_cell.length_b   1.000
_cell.length_c   1.000
_cell.angle_alpha   90.00
_cell.angle_beta   90.00
_cell.angle_gamma   90.00
#
_symmetry.space_group_name_H-M   'P 1'
#
loop_
_entity.id
_entity.type
_entity.pdbx_description
1 polymer ?
#
loop_
_entity_poly.entity_id
_entity_poly.type
_entity_poly.pdbx_seq_one_letter_code
_entity_poly.pdbx_strand_id
1 'polypeptide(L)' 'MITVAAKIAEQEGIAEDGYRLIMNTNRHGGQEVYHIHMHLLGGCPLGPMLAHKGL' A
#
# COMPACT_ATOMS: atom_id res chain seq x y z
N MET A 1 4.68 9.16 7.91
CA MET A 1 4.49 8.25 6.76
C MET A 1 3.34 8.71 5.87
N ILE A 2 2.11 8.85 6.36
CA ILE A 2 0.91 9.18 5.53
C ILE A 2 1.06 10.48 4.72
N THR A 3 1.43 11.59 5.35
CA THR A 3 1.57 12.89 4.65
C THR A 3 2.69 12.89 3.62
N VAL A 4 3.79 12.20 3.91
CA VAL A 4 4.89 11.99 2.96
C VAL A 4 4.45 11.09 1.80
N ALA A 5 3.67 10.04 2.07
CA ALA A 5 3.15 9.17 1.02
C ALA A 5 2.17 9.92 0.09
N ALA A 6 1.31 10.78 0.63
CA ALA A 6 0.45 11.65 -0.18
C ALA A 6 1.27 12.61 -1.06
N LYS A 7 2.34 13.21 -0.52
CA LYS A 7 3.27 14.03 -1.30
C LYS A 7 3.92 13.23 -2.43
N ILE A 8 4.36 12.00 -2.16
CA ILE A 8 4.99 11.15 -3.17
C ILE A 8 3.97 10.72 -4.23
N ALA A 9 2.73 10.41 -3.84
CA ALA A 9 1.67 10.06 -4.79
C ALA A 9 1.38 11.20 -5.79
N GLU A 10 1.42 12.45 -5.33
CA GLU A 10 1.34 13.64 -6.19
C GLU A 10 2.53 13.70 -7.16
N GLN A 11 3.75 13.53 -6.63
CA GLN A 11 4.99 13.59 -7.42
C GLN A 11 5.09 12.52 -8.50
N GLU A 12 4.58 11.32 -8.21
CA GLU A 12 4.54 10.19 -9.14
C GLU A 12 3.32 10.23 -10.09
N GLY A 13 2.46 11.24 -9.99
CA GLY A 13 1.29 11.41 -10.86
C GLY A 13 0.18 10.39 -10.65
N ILE A 14 0.13 9.72 -9.48
CA ILE A 14 -0.87 8.69 -9.15
C ILE A 14 -1.95 9.19 -8.17
N ALA A 15 -1.88 10.45 -7.74
CA ALA A 15 -2.78 10.99 -6.71
C ALA A 15 -4.25 11.00 -7.14
N GLU A 16 -4.53 11.51 -8.34
CA GLU A 16 -5.90 11.68 -8.84
C GLU A 16 -6.55 10.35 -9.26
N ASP A 17 -5.78 9.45 -9.90
CA ASP A 17 -6.24 8.10 -10.26
C ASP A 17 -6.45 7.22 -9.02
N GLY A 18 -5.72 7.51 -7.94
CA GLY A 18 -5.79 6.83 -6.66
C GLY A 18 -4.66 5.83 -6.41
N TYR A 19 -4.43 5.54 -5.14
CA TYR A 19 -3.36 4.67 -4.65
C TYR A 19 -3.78 3.94 -3.36
N ARG A 20 -3.01 2.94 -2.96
CA ARG A 20 -3.20 2.18 -1.71
C ARG A 20 -1.98 2.28 -0.82
N LEU A 21 -2.21 2.50 0.47
CA LEU A 21 -1.20 2.42 1.52
C LEU A 21 -1.41 1.13 2.32
N ILE A 22 -0.36 0.31 2.47
CA ILE A 22 -0.42 -0.96 3.20
C ILE A 22 0.68 -1.00 4.26
N MET A 23 0.33 -1.42 5.47
CA MET A 23 1.28 -1.73 6.54
C MET A 23 1.03 -3.14 7.02
N ASN A 24 2.07 -3.97 7.00
CA ASN A 24 2.00 -5.36 7.43
C ASN A 24 2.57 -5.49 8.84
N THR A 25 1.87 -6.20 9.73
CA THR A 25 2.30 -6.42 11.12
C THR A 25 2.23 -7.90 11.48
N ASN A 26 3.35 -8.45 11.96
CA ASN A 26 3.50 -9.84 12.38
C ASN A 26 3.06 -10.87 11.32
N ARG A 27 2.86 -12.13 11.75
CA ARG A 27 2.57 -13.29 10.90
C ARG A 27 1.32 -13.11 10.03
N HIS A 28 0.20 -12.67 10.60
CA HIS A 28 -1.07 -12.59 9.85
C HIS A 28 -1.08 -11.44 8.83
N GLY A 29 -0.26 -10.42 9.03
CA GLY A 29 -0.05 -9.36 8.03
C GLY A 29 1.01 -9.70 6.98
N GLY A 30 1.75 -10.80 7.13
CA GLY A 30 2.87 -11.14 6.24
C GLY A 30 4.08 -10.20 6.36
N GLN A 31 4.41 -9.76 7.58
CA GLN A 31 5.58 -8.90 7.80
C GLN A 31 6.90 -9.69 7.66
N GLU A 32 7.77 -9.23 6.76
CA GLU A 32 9.09 -9.83 6.54
C GLU A 32 10.23 -9.00 7.15
N VAL A 33 10.19 -7.67 6.98
CA VAL A 33 11.18 -6.74 7.56
C VAL A 33 10.64 -6.14 8.86
N TYR A 34 11.35 -6.41 9.96
CA TYR A 34 10.96 -6.02 11.33
C TYR A 34 11.38 -4.57 11.68
N HIS A 35 11.03 -3.65 10.79
CA HIS A 35 11.00 -2.21 11.00
C HIS A 35 9.67 -1.73 10.41
N ILE A 36 8.85 -0.99 11.16
CA ILE A 36 7.55 -0.52 10.64
C ILE A 36 7.74 0.27 9.33
N HIS A 37 7.02 -0.11 8.29
CA HIS A 37 7.07 0.56 7.00
C HIS A 37 5.70 0.52 6.33
N MET A 38 5.54 1.37 5.32
CA MET A 38 4.32 1.55 4.56
C MET A 38 4.62 1.40 3.08
N HIS A 39 3.92 0.50 2.40
CA HIS A 39 3.95 0.41 0.96
C HIS A 39 3.02 1.46 0.37
N LEU A 40 3.49 2.20 -0.64
CA LEU A 40 2.68 3.03 -1.53
C LEU A 40 2.59 2.33 -2.88
N LEU A 41 1.38 1.96 -3.29
CA LEU A 41 1.11 1.21 -4.52
C LEU A 41 0.13 2.03 -5.37
N GLY A 42 0.39 2.17 -6.67
CA GLY A 42 -0.46 2.90 -7.61
C GLY A 42 0.03 2.78 -9.06
N GLY A 43 -0.58 3.53 -9.97
CA GLY A 43 -0.26 3.53 -11.41
C GLY A 43 -1.11 2.58 -12.26
N CYS A 44 -2.01 1.81 -11.64
CA CYS A 44 -3.01 0.98 -12.32
C CYS A 44 -4.13 0.57 -11.33
N PRO A 45 -5.26 0.02 -11.81
CA PRO A 45 -6.27 -0.57 -10.94
C PRO A 45 -5.67 -1.71 -10.08
N LEU A 46 -5.63 -1.50 -8.76
CA LEU A 46 -4.99 -2.43 -7.81
C LEU A 46 -5.84 -3.65 -7.41
N GLY A 47 -7.03 -3.79 -8.00
CA GLY A 47 -7.96 -4.87 -7.67
C GLY A 47 -8.46 -4.86 -6.21
N PRO A 48 -9.07 -5.98 -5.76
CA PRO A 48 -9.56 -6.12 -4.39
C PRO A 48 -8.46 -5.93 -3.34
N MET A 49 -8.84 -5.44 -2.16
CA MET A 49 -7.89 -5.22 -1.07
C MET A 49 -7.45 -6.53 -0.40
N LEU A 50 -8.34 -7.51 -0.29
CA LEU A 50 -8.06 -8.82 0.26
C LEU A 50 -8.40 -9.89 -0.77
N ALA A 51 -7.58 -10.92 -0.83
CA ALA A 51 -7.90 -12.13 -1.59
C ALA A 51 -9.14 -12.82 -1.01
N HIS A 52 -9.90 -13.49 -1.87
CA HIS A 52 -10.96 -14.37 -1.40
C HIS A 52 -10.36 -15.53 -0.61
N LYS A 53 -11.00 -15.90 0.51
CA LYS A 53 -10.54 -17.03 1.33
C LYS A 53 -10.74 -18.33 0.53
N GLY A 54 -9.68 -19.10 0.32
CA GLY A 54 -9.77 -20.46 -0.25
C GLY A 54 -9.55 -20.59 -1.77
N LEU A 55 -8.78 -19.68 -2.38
CA LEU A 55 -8.01 -20.00 -3.59
C LEU A 55 -6.61 -20.47 -3.19
#